data_AF-A0A7W7QRZ0-F1
#
_entry.id   AF-A0A7W7QRZ0-F1
#
_cell.length_a   1.000
_cell.length_b   1.000
_cell.length_c   1.000
_cell.angle_alpha   90.00
_cell.angle_beta   90.00
_cell.angle_gamma   90.00
#
_symmetry.space_group_name_H-M   'P 1'
#
loop_
_entity.id
_entity.type
_entity.pdbx_description
1 polymer ?
#
loop_
_entity_poly.entity_id
_entity_poly.type
_entity_poly.pdbx_seq_one_letter_code
_entity_poly.pdbx_strand_id
1 'polypeptide(L)'
;MLRRLVVSAALAASVLVPTTASTLVATAAPAAATASCTYQRSGNHWNCVTPGAYCPAAAHGRYGYAKVTKRRYTCTRYPNGQWRWKRG
;
A
#
# COMPACT_ATOMS: atom_id res chain seq x y z
N MET A 1 13.09 35.02 55.42
CA MET A 1 14.44 35.46 55.83
C MET A 1 15.47 34.54 55.21
N LEU A 2 16.47 35.11 54.54
CA LEU A 2 17.89 34.67 54.42
C LEU A 2 18.14 33.18 54.13
N ARG A 3 18.67 32.75 52.98
CA ARG A 3 20.07 32.87 52.49
C ARG A 3 20.24 31.61 51.61
N ARG A 4 21.07 31.46 50.58
CA ARG A 4 22.25 32.16 50.07
C ARG A 4 22.56 31.52 48.70
N LEU A 5 23.10 32.34 47.81
CA LEU A 5 23.74 31.99 46.55
C LEU A 5 24.77 30.86 46.70
N VAL A 6 24.85 29.98 45.70
CA VAL A 6 26.13 29.43 45.20
C VAL A 6 26.04 29.29 43.68
N VAL A 7 26.78 30.15 42.99
CA VAL A 7 27.23 29.99 41.60
C VAL A 7 28.49 29.16 41.64
N SER A 8 28.64 28.15 40.75
CA SER A 8 29.93 27.75 40.16
C SER A 8 29.75 26.73 39.04
N ALA A 9 30.58 26.90 38.01
CA ALA A 9 30.51 26.36 36.66
C ALA A 9 30.90 24.88 36.53
N ALA A 10 30.44 24.24 35.46
CA ALA A 10 31.18 23.15 34.81
C ALA A 10 30.83 23.10 33.31
N LEU A 11 31.89 23.10 32.50
CA LEU A 11 31.86 23.06 31.05
C LEU A 11 31.42 21.69 30.51
N ALA A 12 31.04 21.74 29.23
CA ALA A 12 31.39 20.79 28.18
C ALA A 12 30.37 19.70 27.82
N ALA A 13 29.97 19.82 26.55
CA ALA A 13 29.80 18.76 25.57
C ALA A 13 28.80 17.65 25.91
N SER A 14 27.63 17.72 25.28
CA SER A 14 26.78 16.54 25.11
C SER A 14 26.27 16.48 23.67
N VAL A 15 27.10 15.82 22.88
CA VAL A 15 26.75 14.79 21.87
C VAL A 15 25.63 15.16 20.89
N LEU A 16 26.03 15.35 19.64
CA LEU A 16 25.14 15.27 18.47
C LEU A 16 24.26 14.02 18.59
N VAL A 17 22.95 14.21 18.63
CA VAL A 17 21.98 13.12 18.50
C VAL A 17 21.81 12.86 17.01
N PRO A 18 22.27 11.74 16.44
CA PRO A 18 21.79 11.33 15.14
C PRO A 18 20.34 10.87 15.32
N THR A 19 19.39 11.68 14.87
CA THR A 19 18.02 11.25 14.67
C THR A 19 18.03 10.20 13.56
N THR A 20 18.18 8.94 13.93
CA THR A 20 17.98 7.81 13.01
C THR A 20 16.48 7.70 12.76
N ALA A 21 16.00 8.50 11.80
CA ALA A 21 14.70 8.31 11.22
C ALA A 21 14.72 6.96 10.48
N SER A 22 14.23 5.90 11.14
CA SER A 22 13.89 4.65 10.47
C SER A 22 12.71 4.93 9.54
N THR A 23 13.01 5.32 8.31
CA THR A 23 12.07 5.28 7.22
C THR A 23 11.69 3.82 6.99
N LEU A 24 10.45 3.48 7.34
CA LEU A 24 9.79 2.26 6.88
C LEU A 24 9.93 2.23 5.36
N VAL A 25 10.81 1.35 4.86
CA VAL A 25 10.86 1.02 3.44
C VAL A 25 9.55 0.31 3.14
N ALA A 26 8.56 1.09 2.71
CA ALA A 26 7.41 0.56 2.01
C ALA A 26 7.97 -0.12 0.76
N THR A 27 8.13 -1.44 0.84
CA THR A 27 8.45 -2.26 -0.32
C THR A 27 7.25 -2.13 -1.25
N ALA A 28 7.32 -1.15 -2.16
CA ALA A 28 6.40 -1.05 -3.27
C ALA A 28 6.57 -2.33 -4.06
N ALA A 29 5.70 -3.31 -3.80
CA ALA A 29 5.60 -4.51 -4.60
C ALA A 29 5.54 -4.04 -6.06
N PRO A 30 6.32 -4.66 -6.97
CA PRO A 30 6.37 -4.20 -8.34
C PRO A 30 4.93 -4.17 -8.87
N ALA A 31 4.45 -2.97 -9.18
CA ALA A 31 3.22 -2.80 -9.93
C ALA A 31 3.52 -3.39 -11.30
N ALA A 32 3.26 -4.69 -11.44
CA ALA A 32 3.44 -5.41 -12.68
C ALA A 32 2.55 -4.73 -13.72
N ALA A 33 3.17 -3.86 -14.53
CA ALA A 33 2.58 -3.24 -15.71
C ALA A 33 2.20 -4.39 -16.63
N THR A 34 0.98 -4.85 -16.47
CA THR A 34 0.45 -6.00 -17.16
C THR A 34 0.06 -5.50 -18.53
N ALA A 35 0.71 -6.06 -19.56
CA ALA A 35 0.34 -5.89 -20.96
C ALA A 35 -1.18 -5.81 -21.09
N SER A 36 -1.65 -4.80 -21.83
CA SER A 36 -3.06 -4.44 -22.04
C SER A 36 -3.88 -5.63 -22.53
N CYS A 37 -4.27 -6.51 -21.61
CA CYS A 37 -5.20 -7.56 -21.91
C CYS A 37 -6.60 -7.00 -21.70
N THR A 38 -7.40 -7.01 -22.76
CA THR A 38 -8.80 -6.65 -22.70
C THR A 38 -9.53 -7.63 -21.81
N TYR A 39 -10.26 -7.13 -20.80
CA TYR A 39 -11.11 -7.95 -19.95
C TYR A 39 -12.09 -8.76 -20.81
N GLN A 40 -12.02 -10.09 -20.72
CA GLN A 40 -12.92 -10.97 -21.44
C GLN A 40 -13.81 -11.72 -20.45
N ARG A 41 -15.12 -11.67 -20.64
CA ARG A 41 -16.03 -12.50 -19.87
C ARG A 41 -16.06 -13.91 -20.46
N SER A 42 -15.76 -14.91 -19.65
CA SER A 42 -15.85 -16.32 -20.02
C SER A 42 -16.83 -17.01 -19.08
N GLY A 43 -18.08 -17.11 -19.53
CA GLY A 43 -19.20 -17.62 -18.73
C GLY A 43 -19.36 -16.85 -17.41
N ASN A 44 -19.02 -17.52 -16.31
CA ASN A 44 -19.19 -17.02 -14.94
C ASN A 44 -17.95 -16.30 -14.37
N HIS A 45 -16.82 -16.26 -15.09
CA HIS A 45 -15.61 -15.60 -14.63
C HIS A 45 -15.07 -14.61 -15.66
N TRP A 46 -14.25 -13.68 -15.17
CA TRP A 46 -13.52 -12.75 -16.01
C TRP A 46 -12.11 -13.28 -16.27
N ASN A 47 -11.65 -13.20 -17.50
CA ASN A 47 -10.28 -13.47 -17.88
C ASN A 47 -9.53 -12.17 -18.07
N CYS A 48 -8.21 -12.26 -17.97
CA CYS A 48 -7.33 -11.11 -18.13
C CYS A 48 -7.54 -10.01 -17.10
N VAL A 49 -7.78 -10.41 -15.85
CA VAL A 49 -7.93 -9.44 -14.77
C VAL A 49 -6.60 -8.81 -14.38
N THR A 50 -6.54 -7.48 -14.34
CA THR A 50 -5.39 -6.76 -13.80
C THR A 50 -5.53 -6.59 -12.29
N PRO A 51 -4.60 -7.11 -11.47
CA PRO A 51 -4.62 -6.94 -10.02
C PRO A 51 -4.64 -5.46 -9.63
N GLY A 52 -5.53 -5.06 -8.72
CA GLY A 52 -5.62 -3.68 -8.21
C GLY A 52 -6.21 -2.65 -9.18
N ALA A 53 -6.45 -3.02 -10.44
CA ALA A 53 -7.11 -2.16 -11.41
C ALA A 53 -8.61 -2.03 -11.14
N TYR A 54 -9.21 -0.98 -11.71
CA TYR A 54 -10.65 -0.81 -11.74
C TYR A 54 -11.31 -1.95 -12.51
N CYS A 55 -12.41 -2.45 -11.98
CA CYS A 55 -13.23 -3.44 -12.65
C CYS A 55 -14.44 -2.80 -13.34
N PRO A 56 -14.91 -3.36 -14.46
CA PRO A 56 -16.12 -2.89 -15.13
C PRO A 56 -17.37 -3.16 -14.27
N ALA A 57 -18.42 -2.38 -14.48
CA ALA A 57 -19.68 -2.49 -13.71
C ALA A 57 -20.29 -3.90 -13.75
N ALA A 58 -20.22 -4.56 -14.92
CA ALA A 58 -20.68 -5.94 -15.09
C ALA A 58 -19.88 -6.98 -14.28
N ALA A 59 -18.70 -6.61 -13.77
CA ALA A 59 -17.85 -7.44 -12.94
C ALA A 59 -18.03 -7.20 -11.43
N HIS A 60 -18.82 -6.20 -11.01
CA HIS A 60 -19.02 -5.92 -9.58
C HIS A 60 -19.50 -7.18 -8.83
N GLY A 61 -18.74 -7.59 -7.80
CA GLY A 61 -19.02 -8.80 -7.01
C GLY A 61 -18.68 -10.12 -7.70
N ARG A 62 -18.11 -10.09 -8.91
CA ARG A 62 -17.68 -11.28 -9.66
C ARG A 62 -16.18 -11.51 -9.47
N TYR A 63 -15.75 -12.72 -9.81
CA TYR A 63 -14.35 -13.10 -9.79
C TYR A 63 -13.78 -13.24 -11.21
N GLY A 64 -12.47 -13.15 -11.30
CA GLY A 64 -11.74 -13.41 -12.53
C GLY A 64 -10.28 -13.77 -12.27
N TYR A 65 -9.59 -14.13 -13.34
CA TYR A 65 -8.23 -14.62 -13.31
C TYR A 65 -7.29 -13.67 -14.03
N ALA A 66 -6.17 -13.38 -13.39
CA ALA A 66 -5.10 -12.62 -14.02
C ALA A 66 -4.38 -13.49 -15.06
N LYS A 67 -4.13 -12.96 -16.25
CA LYS A 67 -3.51 -13.71 -17.36
C LYS A 67 -2.15 -14.30 -16.96
N VAL A 68 -1.29 -13.47 -16.37
CA VAL A 68 0.10 -13.81 -16.06
C VAL A 68 0.20 -14.74 -14.86
N THR A 69 -0.48 -14.39 -13.76
CA THR A 69 -0.34 -15.13 -12.50
C THR A 69 -1.34 -16.28 -12.36
N LYS A 70 -2.36 -16.35 -13.21
CA LYS A 70 -3.52 -17.26 -13.12
C LYS A 70 -4.21 -17.25 -11.75
N ARG A 71 -3.94 -16.22 -10.94
CA ARG A 71 -4.54 -16.06 -9.61
C ARG A 71 -5.94 -15.51 -9.75
N ARG A 72 -6.80 -15.93 -8.83
CA ARG A 72 -8.17 -15.43 -8.71
C ARG A 72 -8.16 -14.08 -8.00
N TYR A 73 -8.92 -13.15 -8.55
CA TYR A 73 -9.23 -11.85 -7.97
C TYR A 73 -10.73 -11.65 -7.99
N THR A 74 -11.24 -10.94 -7.01
CA THR A 74 -12.64 -10.59 -6.89
C THR A 74 -12.77 -9.08 -7.03
N CYS A 75 -13.69 -8.63 -7.87
CA CYS A 75 -14.01 -7.23 -7.99
C CYS A 75 -14.84 -6.83 -6.77
N THR A 76 -14.24 -6.07 -5.86
CA THR A 76 -14.84 -5.66 -4.59
C THR A 76 -14.84 -4.15 -4.47
N ARG A 77 -15.83 -3.62 -3.75
CA ARG A 77 -15.90 -2.21 -3.40
C ARG A 77 -14.89 -1.89 -2.29
N TYR A 78 -14.01 -0.95 -2.55
CA TYR A 78 -13.08 -0.41 -1.57
C TYR A 78 -13.76 0.67 -0.71
N PRO A 79 -13.21 1.01 0.47
CA PRO A 79 -13.78 2.04 1.35
C PRO A 79 -13.96 3.41 0.68
N ASN A 80 -13.10 3.72 -0.30
CA ASN A 80 -13.20 4.93 -1.13
C ASN A 80 -14.33 4.87 -2.19
N GLY A 81 -15.21 3.87 -2.13
CA GLY A 81 -16.34 3.69 -3.03
C GLY A 81 -16.00 3.07 -4.39
N GLN A 82 -14.71 2.88 -4.70
CA GLN A 82 -14.25 2.39 -6.00
C GLN A 82 -14.30 0.87 -6.08
N TRP A 83 -14.66 0.35 -7.24
CA TRP A 83 -14.61 -1.08 -7.52
C TRP A 83 -13.28 -1.45 -8.15
N ARG A 84 -12.53 -2.32 -7.49
CA ARG A 84 -11.22 -2.79 -7.97
C ARG A 84 -11.06 -4.29 -7.75
N TRP A 85 -10.22 -4.90 -8.56
CA TRP A 85 -9.85 -6.30 -8.44
C TRP A 85 -8.95 -6.54 -7.23
N LYS A 86 -9.51 -7.10 -6.16
CA LYS A 86 -8.81 -7.46 -4.93
C LYS A 86 -8.48 -8.94 -4.93
N ARG A 87 -7.32 -9.32 -4.40
CA ARG A 87 -7.01 -10.73 -4.16
C ARG A 87 -7.95 -11.23 -3.06
N GLY A 88 -8.78 -12.21 -3.40
CA GLY A 88 -9.60 -12.96 -2.46
C GLY A 88 -8.79 -14.04 -1.76
#